data_AF-A0A4R5Q807-F1
#
_entry.id   AF-A0A4R5Q807-F1
#
_cell.length_a   1.000
_cell.length_b   1.000
_cell.length_c   1.000
_cell.angle_alpha   90.00
_cell.angle_beta   90.00
_cell.angle_gamma   90.00
#
_symmetry.space_group_name_H-M   'P 1'
#
loop_
_entity.id
_entity.type
_entity.pdbx_description
1 polymer ?
#
loop_
_entity_poly.entity_id
_entity_poly.type
_entity_poly.pdbx_seq_one_letter_code
_entity_poly.pdbx_strand_id
1 'polypeptide(L)'
;MNRDDWLARARAIAGRHAQAQPEVRAGHGLRPGIERLLLAELHALVCAAPLPLLDAFRHCPEEALAARVEPRIDALWEERFGWAPEEGDDPANWLMAAILQVRALDQALAQGLSDTGLGPRLDPRQWAVPEHRAYVVPRSPWRLDGSVPKRGEPYSRRGLRHHTVLPMEVGGLRVRPVHLPTSPLPGGRLALGAALFRQPALQLRAVENGPHGPGFLAEAFTAAEMEATIARQAAAAFADGCFAAVWPELTMPPEARQVLARHLAFEALRHGPDRPLRLVVAGSWHEPREKGGWSNLARVLGRTGEVLCSYAKFAAFHDETWGEEAIVRGNELPVLVTGDLVVGLAICKDFCDRAVASPFAELPVDLILVPSMGRASTLAGHLANSEDLRLRTGTIVFVVQQLPVTTADPAQAGEEILGHVLLSRRKAMPVPQASTWAVHVASRVA
;
A
#
# COMPACT_ATOMS: atom_id res chain seq x y z
N MET A 1 10.83 -16.83 18.69
CA MET A 1 10.09 -17.37 19.86
C MET A 1 10.06 -18.88 19.72
N ASN A 2 10.37 -19.64 20.78
CA ASN A 2 10.25 -21.10 20.73
C ASN A 2 8.77 -21.52 20.88
N ARG A 3 8.49 -22.83 20.78
CA ARG A 3 7.12 -23.36 20.81
C ARG A 3 6.44 -23.17 22.16
N ASP A 4 7.16 -23.39 23.26
CA ASP A 4 6.62 -23.35 24.62
C ASP A 4 6.34 -21.92 25.08
N ASP A 5 7.24 -20.99 24.76
CA ASP A 5 7.06 -19.55 24.98
C ASP A 5 5.82 -19.04 24.26
N TRP A 6 5.64 -19.46 23.00
CA TRP A 6 4.49 -19.08 22.20
C TRP A 6 3.18 -19.61 22.78
N LEU A 7 3.18 -20.87 23.22
CA LEU A 7 2.03 -21.52 23.84
C LEU A 7 1.65 -20.85 25.17
N ALA A 8 2.63 -20.55 26.02
CA ALA A 8 2.40 -19.83 27.27
C ALA A 8 1.80 -18.44 27.01
N ARG A 9 2.31 -17.73 25.99
CA ARG A 9 1.76 -16.44 25.56
C ARG A 9 0.32 -16.57 25.03
N ALA A 10 0.03 -17.61 24.25
CA ALA A 10 -1.31 -17.86 23.73
C ALA A 10 -2.33 -18.07 24.86
N ARG A 11 -1.99 -18.90 25.86
CA ARG A 11 -2.82 -19.12 27.05
C ARG A 11 -3.05 -17.83 27.84
N ALA A 12 -2.01 -17.02 28.02
CA ALA A 12 -2.13 -15.76 28.73
C ALA A 12 -3.06 -14.76 28.02
N ILE A 13 -2.97 -14.67 26.68
CA ILE A 13 -3.86 -13.83 25.86
C ILE A 13 -5.30 -14.35 25.95
N ALA A 14 -5.52 -15.66 25.79
CA ALA A 14 -6.84 -16.27 25.93
C ALA A 14 -7.48 -16.00 27.30
N GLY A 15 -6.71 -16.11 28.37
CA GLY A 15 -7.16 -15.77 29.73
C GLY A 15 -7.58 -14.30 29.85
N ARG A 16 -6.80 -13.36 29.31
CA ARG A 16 -7.17 -11.93 29.29
C ARG A 16 -8.43 -11.67 28.47
N HIS A 17 -8.56 -12.30 27.30
CA HIS A 17 -9.74 -12.14 26.43
C HIS A 17 -11.01 -12.65 27.13
N ALA A 18 -10.92 -13.77 27.85
CA ALA A 18 -12.02 -14.26 28.69
C ALA A 18 -12.36 -13.31 29.84
N GLN A 19 -11.37 -12.60 30.40
CA GLN A 19 -11.55 -11.60 31.45
C GLN A 19 -12.07 -10.25 30.95
N ALA A 20 -12.00 -9.96 29.65
CA ALA A 20 -12.62 -8.75 29.09
C ALA A 20 -14.16 -8.82 29.12
N GLN A 21 -14.74 -10.03 29.16
CA GLN A 21 -16.19 -10.27 29.12
C GLN A 21 -16.97 -9.71 30.33
N PRO A 22 -16.54 -9.86 31.60
CA PRO A 22 -17.26 -9.30 32.74
C PRO A 22 -17.21 -7.76 32.84
N GLU A 23 -16.13 -7.12 32.38
CA GLU A 23 -16.00 -5.64 32.41
C GLU A 23 -17.09 -4.97 31.55
N VAL A 24 -17.44 -5.60 30.43
CA VAL A 24 -18.51 -5.14 29.54
C VAL A 24 -19.89 -5.32 30.20
N ARG A 25 -20.14 -6.50 30.77
CA ARG A 25 -21.41 -6.83 31.45
C ARG A 25 -21.68 -6.01 32.71
N ALA A 26 -20.64 -5.46 33.34
CA ALA A 26 -20.77 -4.59 34.52
C ALA A 26 -21.34 -3.18 34.20
N GLY A 27 -21.76 -2.91 32.96
CA GLY A 27 -22.43 -1.67 32.58
C GLY A 27 -21.47 -0.50 32.29
N HIS A 28 -20.16 -0.76 32.18
CA HIS A 28 -19.19 0.23 31.75
C HIS A 28 -19.20 0.50 30.23
N GLY A 29 -20.06 -0.21 29.49
CA GLY A 29 -20.05 -0.25 28.03
C GLY A 29 -18.78 -0.90 27.50
N LEU A 30 -18.82 -1.41 26.27
CA LEU A 30 -17.58 -1.74 25.57
C LEU A 30 -16.75 -0.46 25.49
N ARG A 31 -15.46 -0.51 25.90
CA ARG A 31 -14.51 0.51 25.47
C ARG A 31 -14.59 0.54 23.94
N PRO A 32 -14.97 1.67 23.30
CA PRO A 32 -15.04 1.72 21.85
C PRO A 32 -13.74 1.21 21.23
N GLY A 33 -13.84 0.16 20.40
CA GLY A 33 -12.70 -0.42 19.72
C GLY A 33 -11.96 -1.55 20.45
N ILE A 34 -12.50 -2.12 21.54
CA ILE A 34 -11.92 -3.30 22.20
C ILE A 34 -11.73 -4.46 21.20
N GLU A 35 -12.64 -4.66 20.27
CA GLU A 35 -12.56 -5.71 19.25
C GLU A 35 -11.33 -5.54 18.36
N ARG A 36 -10.95 -4.28 18.04
CA ARG A 36 -9.73 -3.97 17.29
C ARG A 36 -8.48 -4.25 18.12
N LEU A 37 -8.51 -3.95 19.43
CA LEU A 37 -7.43 -4.32 20.35
C LEU A 37 -7.22 -5.84 20.34
N LEU A 38 -8.30 -6.61 20.56
CA LEU A 38 -8.27 -8.07 20.58
C LEU A 38 -7.79 -8.65 19.24
N LEU A 39 -8.26 -8.10 18.12
CA LEU A 39 -7.86 -8.51 16.78
C LEU A 39 -6.37 -8.24 16.53
N ALA A 40 -5.87 -7.06 16.89
CA ALA A 40 -4.45 -6.71 16.76
C ALA A 40 -3.57 -7.62 17.64
N GLU A 41 -3.99 -7.90 18.88
CA GLU A 41 -3.26 -8.78 19.80
C GLU A 41 -3.14 -10.20 19.24
N LEU A 42 -4.25 -10.76 18.77
CA LEU A 42 -4.30 -12.11 18.20
C LEU A 42 -3.55 -12.20 16.88
N HIS A 43 -3.67 -11.17 16.03
CA HIS A 43 -2.89 -11.09 14.81
C HIS A 43 -1.39 -11.12 15.11
N ALA A 44 -0.93 -10.30 16.08
CA ALA A 44 0.46 -10.30 16.51
C ALA A 44 0.90 -11.66 17.09
N LEU A 45 0.04 -12.33 17.87
CA LEU A 45 0.30 -13.68 18.38
C LEU A 45 0.49 -14.69 17.24
N VAL A 46 -0.40 -14.69 16.24
CA VAL A 46 -0.34 -15.61 15.10
C VAL A 46 0.90 -15.33 14.25
N CYS A 47 1.20 -14.06 13.95
CA CYS A 47 2.40 -13.68 13.20
C CYS A 47 3.71 -14.08 13.92
N ALA A 48 3.69 -14.14 15.26
CA ALA A 48 4.83 -14.59 16.07
C ALA A 48 4.94 -16.12 16.22
N ALA A 49 4.00 -16.90 15.67
CA ALA A 49 4.01 -18.35 15.78
C ALA A 49 5.23 -18.97 15.09
N PRO A 50 5.84 -20.03 15.67
CA PRO A 50 6.89 -20.80 15.00
C PRO A 50 6.47 -21.30 13.62
N LEU A 51 7.40 -21.27 12.66
CA LEU A 51 7.14 -21.64 11.26
C LEU A 51 6.45 -23.01 11.09
N PRO A 52 6.83 -24.09 11.81
CA PRO A 52 6.12 -25.37 11.69
C PRO A 52 4.63 -25.31 12.04
N LEU A 53 4.22 -24.44 12.98
CA LEU A 53 2.81 -24.26 13.31
C LEU A 53 2.09 -23.49 12.20
N LEU A 54 2.70 -22.43 11.67
CA LEU A 54 2.16 -21.66 10.54
C LEU A 54 2.01 -22.52 9.27
N ASP A 55 2.91 -23.47 9.06
CA ASP A 55 2.83 -24.39 7.92
C ASP A 55 1.63 -25.35 8.05
N ALA A 56 1.32 -25.81 9.27
CA ALA A 56 0.12 -26.63 9.52
C ALA A 56 -1.17 -25.89 9.10
N PHE A 57 -1.26 -24.58 9.35
CA PHE A 57 -2.40 -23.77 8.90
C PHE A 57 -2.58 -23.76 7.37
N ARG A 58 -1.50 -23.79 6.60
CA ARG A 58 -1.56 -23.80 5.12
C ARG A 58 -2.34 -24.99 4.59
N HIS A 59 -2.35 -26.10 5.32
CA HIS A 59 -3.05 -27.32 4.93
C HIS A 59 -4.53 -27.33 5.29
N CYS A 60 -5.04 -26.37 6.08
CA CYS A 60 -6.45 -26.29 6.43
C CYS A 60 -7.31 -25.79 5.25
N PRO A 61 -8.40 -26.47 4.85
CA PRO A 61 -9.33 -25.98 3.83
C PRO A 61 -10.11 -24.74 4.28
N GLU A 62 -10.40 -23.81 3.36
CA GLU A 62 -11.19 -22.59 3.69
C GLU A 62 -12.63 -22.91 4.15
N GLU A 63 -13.26 -23.94 3.60
CA GLU A 63 -14.61 -24.37 4.00
C GLU A 63 -14.64 -24.84 5.46
N ALA A 64 -13.62 -25.60 5.88
CA ALA A 64 -13.48 -26.07 7.25
C ALA A 64 -13.23 -24.92 8.23
N LEU A 65 -12.48 -23.89 7.82
CA LEU A 65 -12.30 -22.67 8.61
C LEU A 65 -13.64 -21.93 8.75
N ALA A 66 -14.35 -21.70 7.63
CA ALA A 66 -15.61 -20.95 7.63
C ALA A 66 -16.67 -21.60 8.53
N ALA A 67 -16.85 -22.92 8.44
CA ALA A 67 -17.81 -23.65 9.27
C ALA A 67 -17.56 -23.53 10.78
N ARG A 68 -16.31 -23.32 11.19
CA ARG A 68 -15.90 -23.20 12.61
C ARG A 68 -15.86 -21.75 13.12
N VAL A 69 -15.96 -20.77 12.22
CA VAL A 69 -15.95 -19.35 12.57
C VAL A 69 -17.33 -18.87 13.00
N GLU A 70 -18.40 -19.38 12.38
CA GLU A 70 -19.77 -18.89 12.64
C GLU A 70 -20.19 -18.92 14.13
N PRO A 71 -20.03 -20.04 14.87
CA PRO A 71 -20.41 -20.06 16.29
C PRO A 71 -19.59 -19.10 17.16
N ARG A 72 -18.39 -18.70 16.72
CA ARG A 72 -17.56 -17.72 17.41
C ARG A 72 -18.02 -16.30 17.13
N ILE A 73 -18.56 -16.02 15.96
CA ILE A 73 -19.18 -14.72 15.65
C ILE A 73 -20.40 -14.52 16.56
N ASP A 74 -21.27 -15.52 16.67
CA ASP A 74 -22.43 -15.47 17.57
C ASP A 74 -21.99 -15.20 19.02
N ALA A 75 -20.95 -15.90 19.48
CA ALA A 75 -20.38 -15.68 20.81
C ALA A 75 -19.86 -14.24 21.01
N LEU A 76 -19.24 -13.63 19.98
CA LEU A 76 -18.77 -12.24 20.03
C LEU A 76 -19.93 -11.24 20.15
N TRP A 77 -21.04 -11.47 19.44
CA TRP A 77 -22.26 -10.65 19.56
C TRP A 77 -22.92 -10.76 20.94
N GLU A 78 -22.71 -11.86 21.64
CA GLU A 78 -23.09 -12.07 23.05
C GLU A 78 -22.01 -11.59 24.04
N GLU A 79 -21.04 -10.81 23.55
CA GLU A 79 -19.91 -10.24 24.29
C GLU A 79 -19.02 -11.30 24.95
N ARG A 80 -18.92 -12.50 24.35
CA ARG A 80 -18.08 -13.61 24.81
C ARG A 80 -16.80 -13.66 23.98
N PHE A 81 -15.76 -13.00 24.47
CA PHE A 81 -14.46 -12.89 23.79
C PHE A 81 -13.48 -14.03 24.07
N GLY A 82 -13.80 -14.91 25.03
CA GLY A 82 -12.95 -16.03 25.41
C GLY A 82 -12.74 -17.02 24.27
N TRP A 83 -11.52 -17.56 24.15
CA TRP A 83 -11.18 -18.56 23.15
C TRP A 83 -10.15 -19.55 23.70
N ALA A 84 -10.27 -20.81 23.30
CA ALA A 84 -9.36 -21.90 23.62
C ALA A 84 -9.52 -23.02 22.57
N PRO A 85 -8.59 -23.98 22.47
CA PRO A 85 -8.83 -25.21 21.73
C PRO A 85 -9.96 -26.02 22.38
N GLU A 86 -10.74 -26.73 21.55
CA GLU A 86 -11.79 -27.64 22.02
C GLU A 86 -11.19 -28.91 22.65
N GLU A 87 -10.06 -29.38 22.13
CA GLU A 87 -9.41 -30.61 22.56
C GLU A 87 -7.90 -30.43 22.70
N GLY A 88 -7.37 -30.97 23.79
CA GLY A 88 -5.94 -31.07 24.05
C GLY A 88 -5.24 -29.73 24.27
N ASP A 89 -3.97 -29.83 24.65
CA ASP A 89 -3.11 -28.68 24.97
C ASP A 89 -1.94 -28.54 23.98
N ASP A 90 -2.09 -29.15 22.80
CA ASP A 90 -1.09 -29.09 21.75
C ASP A 90 -1.03 -27.68 21.12
N PRO A 91 0.17 -27.11 20.90
CA PRO A 91 0.33 -25.80 20.27
C PRO A 91 -0.34 -25.62 18.90
N ALA A 92 -0.51 -26.67 18.09
CA ALA A 92 -1.22 -26.56 16.82
C ALA A 92 -2.72 -26.32 17.04
N ASN A 93 -3.31 -26.94 18.08
CA ASN A 93 -4.71 -26.72 18.44
C ASN A 93 -4.93 -25.29 18.95
N TRP A 94 -4.00 -24.78 19.77
CA TRP A 94 -4.00 -23.38 20.20
C TRP A 94 -3.86 -22.40 19.04
N LEU A 95 -2.98 -22.68 18.06
CA LEU A 95 -2.84 -21.83 16.88
C LEU A 95 -4.13 -21.80 16.08
N MET A 96 -4.75 -22.96 15.87
CA MET A 96 -6.02 -23.04 15.15
C MET A 96 -7.13 -22.27 15.88
N ALA A 97 -7.23 -22.40 17.20
CA ALA A 97 -8.18 -21.64 18.01
C ALA A 97 -7.96 -20.12 17.90
N ALA A 98 -6.71 -19.66 17.93
CA ALA A 98 -6.37 -18.25 17.75
C ALA A 98 -6.75 -17.75 16.35
N ILE A 99 -6.47 -18.52 15.30
CA ILE A 99 -6.81 -18.16 13.92
C ILE A 99 -8.33 -18.09 13.72
N LEU A 100 -9.09 -19.05 14.26
CA LEU A 100 -10.55 -19.01 14.21
C LEU A 100 -11.10 -17.78 14.95
N GLN A 101 -10.48 -17.39 16.07
CA GLN A 101 -10.86 -16.17 16.77
C GLN A 101 -10.53 -14.90 15.99
N VAL A 102 -9.36 -14.83 15.35
CA VAL A 102 -8.98 -13.74 14.44
C VAL A 102 -10.05 -13.58 13.35
N ARG A 103 -10.44 -14.67 12.71
CA ARG A 103 -11.45 -14.67 11.63
C ARG A 103 -12.81 -14.21 12.12
N ALA A 104 -13.23 -14.68 13.29
CA ALA A 104 -14.50 -14.30 13.89
C ALA A 104 -14.53 -12.79 14.20
N LEU A 105 -13.48 -12.25 14.85
CA LEU A 105 -13.36 -10.82 15.12
C LEU A 105 -13.30 -9.99 13.85
N ASP A 106 -12.52 -10.41 12.86
CA ASP A 106 -12.40 -9.74 11.56
C ASP A 106 -13.75 -9.64 10.82
N GLN A 107 -14.51 -10.74 10.80
CA GLN A 107 -15.83 -10.79 10.17
C GLN A 107 -16.88 -10.03 10.98
N ALA A 108 -16.90 -10.18 12.30
CA ALA A 108 -17.86 -9.48 13.17
C ALA A 108 -17.64 -7.96 13.13
N LEU A 109 -16.39 -7.49 13.14
CA LEU A 109 -16.06 -6.08 12.92
C LEU A 109 -16.60 -5.57 11.59
N ALA A 110 -16.49 -6.35 10.52
CA ALA A 110 -16.99 -5.99 9.20
C ALA A 110 -18.53 -6.00 9.10
N GLN A 111 -19.18 -6.77 9.97
CA GLN A 111 -20.64 -6.83 10.13
C GLN A 111 -21.17 -5.76 11.11
N GLY A 112 -20.31 -4.92 11.66
CA GLY A 112 -20.70 -3.80 12.51
C GLY A 112 -20.73 -4.09 14.01
N LEU A 113 -19.99 -5.10 14.51
CA LEU A 113 -19.87 -5.37 15.96
C LEU A 113 -19.40 -4.13 16.74
N SER A 114 -18.65 -3.24 16.10
CA SER A 114 -18.17 -1.97 16.68
C SER A 114 -19.02 -0.75 16.26
N ASP A 115 -20.09 -0.93 15.48
CA ASP A 115 -20.85 0.13 14.81
C ASP A 115 -22.11 0.54 15.57
N THR A 116 -22.07 0.60 16.91
CA THR A 116 -23.10 1.34 17.66
C THR A 116 -23.00 2.84 17.31
N GLY A 117 -23.56 3.23 16.15
CA GLY A 117 -23.75 4.61 15.68
C GLY A 117 -22.77 5.16 14.64
N LEU A 118 -21.76 4.40 14.22
CA LEU A 118 -20.72 4.86 13.29
C LEU A 118 -20.84 4.11 11.97
N GLY A 119 -21.65 4.60 11.04
CA GLY A 119 -21.70 4.08 9.67
C GLY A 119 -20.33 4.12 8.96
N PRO A 120 -20.27 3.90 7.63
CA PRO A 120 -19.06 3.56 6.85
C PRO A 120 -17.99 4.67 6.71
N ARG A 121 -17.73 5.47 7.75
CA ARG A 121 -16.74 6.55 7.80
C ARG A 121 -16.15 6.68 9.20
N LEU A 122 -15.47 5.62 9.65
CA LEU A 122 -14.66 5.71 10.87
C LEU A 122 -13.58 6.79 10.69
N ASP A 123 -13.38 7.61 11.73
CA ASP A 123 -12.24 8.52 11.83
C ASP A 123 -10.97 7.64 11.84
N PRO A 124 -9.93 7.93 11.03
CA PRO A 124 -8.65 7.22 11.08
C PRO A 124 -8.09 7.02 12.49
N ARG A 125 -8.37 7.94 13.41
CA ARG A 125 -7.97 7.85 14.82
C ARG A 125 -8.54 6.62 15.54
N GLN A 126 -9.71 6.15 15.11
CA GLN A 126 -10.38 4.97 15.66
C GLN A 126 -9.78 3.65 15.16
N TRP A 127 -8.92 3.69 14.13
CA TRP A 127 -8.19 2.51 13.68
C TRP A 127 -6.97 2.22 14.55
N ALA A 128 -6.47 3.21 15.28
CA ALA A 128 -5.26 3.07 16.08
C ALA A 128 -5.47 2.12 17.25
N VAL A 129 -4.50 1.22 17.44
CA VAL A 129 -4.36 0.31 18.57
C VAL A 129 -2.96 0.53 19.16
N PRO A 130 -2.75 1.60 19.95
CA PRO A 130 -1.43 1.99 20.45
C PRO A 130 -0.74 0.91 21.28
N GLU A 131 -1.50 0.13 22.05
CA GLU A 131 -1.03 -0.96 22.90
C GLU A 131 -0.28 -2.04 22.10
N HIS A 132 -0.65 -2.22 20.84
CA HIS A 132 0.01 -3.13 19.90
C HIS A 132 0.80 -2.41 18.82
N ARG A 133 0.99 -1.10 18.94
CA ARG A 133 1.67 -0.25 17.95
C ARG A 133 1.17 -0.54 16.53
N ALA A 134 -0.14 -0.65 16.36
CA ALA A 134 -0.76 -1.04 15.10
C ALA A 134 -2.00 -0.21 14.76
N TYR A 135 -2.46 -0.32 13.52
CA TYR A 135 -3.76 0.13 13.06
C TYR A 135 -4.55 -1.06 12.54
N VAL A 136 -5.82 -1.19 12.91
CA VAL A 136 -6.75 -2.15 12.32
C VAL A 136 -7.63 -1.40 11.33
N VAL A 137 -7.27 -1.49 10.05
CA VAL A 137 -7.94 -0.72 8.98
C VAL A 137 -8.85 -1.62 8.15
N PRO A 138 -10.03 -1.15 7.73
CA PRO A 138 -10.90 -1.90 6.85
C PRO A 138 -10.25 -2.10 5.48
N ARG A 139 -10.56 -3.22 4.83
CA ARG A 139 -10.17 -3.56 3.46
C ARG A 139 -11.32 -4.30 2.78
N SER A 140 -11.33 -4.30 1.45
CA SER A 140 -12.21 -5.22 0.75
C SER A 140 -11.78 -6.68 1.03
N PRO A 141 -12.73 -7.61 1.25
CA PRO A 141 -12.44 -9.04 1.32
C PRO A 141 -11.90 -9.62 0.01
N TRP A 142 -12.03 -8.87 -1.07
CA TRP A 142 -11.65 -9.31 -2.40
C TRP A 142 -10.21 -8.90 -2.71
N ARG A 143 -9.41 -9.89 -3.10
CA ARG A 143 -8.08 -9.62 -3.64
C ARG A 143 -8.23 -9.00 -5.02
N LEU A 144 -7.41 -8.00 -5.31
CA LEU A 144 -7.37 -7.29 -6.58
C LEU A 144 -7.21 -8.18 -7.81
N ASP A 145 -6.65 -9.36 -7.61
CA ASP A 145 -6.33 -10.31 -8.65
C ASP A 145 -7.44 -11.36 -8.89
N GLY A 146 -8.60 -11.17 -8.23
CA GLY A 146 -9.74 -12.08 -8.25
C GLY A 146 -9.48 -13.42 -7.56
N SER A 147 -8.31 -13.64 -6.97
CA SER A 147 -8.02 -14.91 -6.32
C SER A 147 -8.79 -15.03 -5.01
N VAL A 148 -9.55 -16.11 -4.88
CA VAL A 148 -10.01 -16.57 -3.57
C VAL A 148 -8.78 -17.13 -2.84
N PRO A 149 -8.60 -16.83 -1.53
CA PRO A 149 -7.51 -17.42 -0.77
C PRO A 149 -7.52 -18.95 -0.90
N LYS A 150 -6.38 -19.54 -1.29
CA LYS A 150 -6.28 -20.98 -1.57
C LYS A 150 -5.58 -21.74 -0.45
N ARG A 151 -5.90 -23.03 -0.33
CA ARG A 151 -5.08 -23.98 0.44
C ARG A 151 -3.63 -23.90 -0.04
N GLY A 152 -2.69 -23.96 0.90
CA GLY A 152 -1.26 -23.78 0.65
C GLY A 152 -0.76 -22.33 0.81
N GLU A 153 -1.65 -21.33 0.79
CA GLU A 153 -1.22 -19.94 0.99
C GLU A 153 -0.92 -19.62 2.47
N PRO A 154 0.05 -18.74 2.75
CA PRO A 154 0.42 -18.33 4.11
C PRO A 154 -0.70 -17.57 4.85
N TYR A 155 -0.54 -17.46 6.18
CA TYR A 155 -1.43 -16.67 7.03
C TYR A 155 -1.53 -15.20 6.59
N SER A 156 -0.43 -14.57 6.16
CA SER A 156 -0.44 -13.20 5.61
C SER A 156 -1.45 -13.01 4.47
N ARG A 157 -1.80 -14.08 3.76
CA ARG A 157 -2.73 -14.05 2.64
C ARG A 157 -4.16 -14.45 2.99
N ARG A 158 -4.28 -15.35 3.95
CA ARG A 158 -5.57 -15.97 4.28
C ARG A 158 -6.14 -15.40 5.56
N GLY A 159 -5.32 -15.15 6.58
CA GLY A 159 -5.70 -14.92 7.97
C GLY A 159 -6.79 -13.88 8.21
N LEU A 160 -6.67 -12.71 7.58
CA LEU A 160 -7.66 -11.63 7.63
C LEU A 160 -8.28 -11.44 6.24
N ARG A 161 -9.60 -11.26 6.18
CA ARG A 161 -10.36 -10.96 4.96
C ARG A 161 -10.78 -9.50 4.94
N HIS A 162 -11.38 -9.00 6.01
CA HIS A 162 -12.09 -7.72 5.99
C HIS A 162 -11.29 -6.56 6.56
N HIS A 163 -10.21 -6.85 7.30
CA HIS A 163 -9.29 -5.87 7.83
C HIS A 163 -7.84 -6.22 7.48
N THR A 164 -6.97 -5.23 7.54
CA THR A 164 -5.52 -5.47 7.63
C THR A 164 -4.99 -4.79 8.89
N VAL A 165 -3.94 -5.38 9.46
CA VAL A 165 -3.27 -4.83 10.63
C VAL A 165 -1.98 -4.17 10.16
N LEU A 166 -1.98 -2.85 10.06
CA LEU A 166 -0.81 -2.09 9.69
C LEU A 166 0.02 -1.83 10.94
N PRO A 167 1.33 -2.14 10.96
CA PRO A 167 2.19 -1.65 12.03
C PRO A 167 2.26 -0.12 12.02
N MET A 168 2.47 0.52 13.17
CA MET A 168 2.69 1.97 13.28
C MET A 168 4.10 2.39 12.81
N GLU A 169 5.02 1.43 12.67
CA GLU A 169 6.39 1.66 12.23
C GLU A 169 6.90 0.46 11.43
N VAL A 170 7.58 0.70 10.31
CA VAL A 170 8.26 -0.34 9.49
C VAL A 170 9.63 0.16 9.07
N GLY A 171 10.68 -0.62 9.33
CA GLY A 171 12.06 -0.22 8.98
C GLY A 171 12.46 1.17 9.49
N GLY A 172 11.96 1.59 10.66
CA GLY A 172 12.18 2.92 11.23
C GLY A 172 11.33 4.06 10.63
N LEU A 173 10.45 3.77 9.66
CA LEU A 173 9.52 4.73 9.09
C LEU A 173 8.19 4.68 9.82
N ARG A 174 7.65 5.85 10.21
CA ARG A 174 6.31 5.93 10.80
C ARG A 174 5.25 5.65 9.74
N VAL A 175 4.36 4.69 9.96
CA VAL A 175 3.21 4.45 9.09
C VAL A 175 2.09 5.42 9.48
N ARG A 176 1.53 6.13 8.49
CA ARG A 176 0.40 7.03 8.70
C ARG A 176 -0.76 6.67 7.77
N PRO A 177 -1.84 6.06 8.30
CA PRO A 177 -3.06 5.85 7.52
C PRO A 177 -3.69 7.18 7.09
N VAL A 178 -4.17 7.23 5.85
CA VAL A 178 -4.89 8.36 5.25
C VAL A 178 -6.20 7.82 4.68
N HIS A 179 -7.32 8.12 5.34
CA HIS A 179 -8.63 7.67 4.88
C HIS A 179 -9.09 8.49 3.67
N LEU A 180 -9.45 7.79 2.60
CA LEU A 180 -10.05 8.34 1.39
C LEU A 180 -11.50 7.84 1.29
N PRO A 181 -12.51 8.66 1.62
CA PRO A 181 -13.91 8.26 1.54
C PRO A 181 -14.27 8.05 0.07
N THR A 182 -14.35 6.80 -0.35
CA THR A 182 -14.49 6.40 -1.74
C THR A 182 -15.56 5.34 -1.88
N SER A 183 -16.37 5.41 -2.93
CA SER A 183 -17.32 4.35 -3.24
C SER A 183 -16.59 3.13 -3.78
N PRO A 184 -17.13 1.91 -3.57
CA PRO A 184 -16.57 0.67 -4.07
C PRO A 184 -16.21 0.72 -5.57
N LEU A 185 -15.17 -0.01 -5.97
CA LEU A 185 -14.72 -0.14 -7.35
C LEU A 185 -15.86 -0.65 -8.24
N PRO A 186 -16.25 0.09 -9.30
CA PRO A 186 -17.28 -0.36 -10.24
C PRO A 186 -16.91 -1.72 -10.87
N GLY A 187 -17.77 -2.72 -10.68
CA GLY A 187 -17.53 -4.10 -11.14
C GLY A 187 -16.30 -4.77 -10.51
N GLY A 188 -15.71 -4.17 -9.47
CA GLY A 188 -14.46 -4.60 -8.84
C GLY A 188 -13.27 -4.73 -9.79
N ARG A 189 -13.27 -3.94 -10.88
CA ARG A 189 -12.18 -3.89 -11.85
C ARG A 189 -11.18 -2.81 -11.43
N LEU A 190 -9.91 -3.18 -11.32
CA LEU A 190 -8.83 -2.22 -11.07
C LEU A 190 -8.19 -1.82 -12.39
N ALA A 191 -8.36 -0.57 -12.80
CA ALA A 191 -7.62 0.02 -13.92
C ALA A 191 -6.56 0.99 -13.38
N LEU A 192 -5.34 0.90 -13.89
CA LEU A 192 -4.20 1.72 -13.49
C LEU A 192 -3.60 2.38 -14.72
N GLY A 193 -3.52 3.71 -14.69
CA GLY A 193 -2.98 4.53 -15.76
C GLY A 193 -1.52 4.87 -15.53
N ALA A 194 -0.71 4.73 -16.57
CA ALA A 194 0.69 5.12 -16.58
C ALA A 194 0.89 6.30 -17.53
N ALA A 195 1.40 7.40 -16.98
CA ALA A 195 1.77 8.58 -17.75
C ALA A 195 3.28 8.59 -18.00
N LEU A 196 3.67 8.73 -19.27
CA LEU A 196 5.07 8.89 -19.67
C LEU A 196 5.21 10.08 -20.60
N PHE A 197 6.40 10.66 -20.63
CA PHE A 197 6.71 11.84 -21.45
C PHE A 197 7.56 11.47 -22.65
N ARG A 198 7.29 12.13 -23.79
CA ARG A 198 8.14 12.06 -25.00
C ARG A 198 9.27 13.06 -24.90
N GLN A 199 10.44 12.66 -25.40
CA GLN A 199 11.66 13.47 -25.39
C GLN A 199 11.90 14.08 -24.00
N PRO A 200 11.90 13.26 -22.92
CA PRO A 200 12.17 13.77 -21.59
C PRO A 200 13.57 14.39 -21.59
N ALA A 201 13.77 15.49 -20.88
CA ALA A 201 15.09 16.02 -20.61
C ALA A 201 15.14 16.47 -19.16
N LEU A 202 15.90 15.74 -18.35
CA LEU A 202 16.14 16.07 -16.96
C LEU A 202 17.46 16.83 -16.83
N GLN A 203 17.38 18.04 -16.29
CA GLN A 203 18.54 18.86 -15.95
C GLN A 203 18.83 18.69 -14.46
N LEU A 204 20.09 18.38 -14.17
CA LEU A 204 20.60 18.22 -12.82
C LEU A 204 21.55 19.36 -12.47
N ARG A 205 21.47 19.79 -11.22
CA ARG A 205 22.36 20.78 -10.60
C ARG A 205 23.22 20.08 -9.57
N ALA A 206 24.54 20.32 -9.62
CA ALA A 206 25.45 19.90 -8.57
C ALA A 206 25.21 20.68 -7.26
N VAL A 207 25.40 20.02 -6.13
CA VAL A 207 25.35 20.60 -4.80
C VAL A 207 26.62 20.21 -4.07
N GLU A 208 27.47 21.18 -3.73
CA GLU A 208 28.75 20.92 -3.05
C GLU A 208 28.55 20.46 -1.59
N ASN A 209 27.56 21.06 -0.90
CA ASN A 209 27.31 20.85 0.52
C ASN A 209 25.90 20.29 0.75
N GLY A 210 25.65 19.08 0.26
CA GLY A 210 24.41 18.34 0.53
C GLY A 210 24.39 17.69 1.92
N PRO A 211 23.24 17.11 2.33
CA PRO A 211 23.10 16.43 3.63
C PRO A 211 24.03 15.21 3.78
N HIS A 212 24.58 14.71 2.68
CA HIS A 212 25.48 13.56 2.63
C HIS A 212 26.82 13.89 1.94
N GLY A 213 27.15 15.17 1.79
CA GLY A 213 28.31 15.65 1.02
C GLY A 213 27.93 16.12 -0.39
N PRO A 214 28.89 16.14 -1.33
CA PRO A 214 28.64 16.52 -2.72
C PRO A 214 27.61 15.61 -3.38
N GLY A 215 26.71 16.19 -4.16
CA GLY A 215 25.57 15.48 -4.72
C GLY A 215 24.84 16.26 -5.78
N PHE A 216 23.57 15.91 -6.03
CA PHE A 216 22.77 16.57 -7.06
C PHE A 216 21.32 16.84 -6.68
N LEU A 217 20.72 17.79 -7.39
CA LEU A 217 19.29 18.05 -7.38
C LEU A 217 18.74 18.11 -8.81
N ALA A 218 17.49 17.70 -8.99
CA ALA A 218 16.74 18.05 -10.18
C ALA A 218 16.48 19.56 -10.22
N GLU A 219 16.84 20.20 -11.34
CA GLU A 219 16.70 21.64 -11.56
C GLU A 219 15.55 21.95 -12.51
N ALA A 220 15.47 21.23 -13.62
CA ALA A 220 14.40 21.39 -14.61
C ALA A 220 14.07 20.05 -15.27
N PHE A 221 12.80 19.90 -15.65
CA PHE A 221 12.36 18.79 -16.49
C PHE A 221 11.57 19.37 -17.66
N THR A 222 11.95 18.99 -18.87
CA THR A 222 11.22 19.35 -20.07
C THR A 222 10.82 18.10 -20.85
N ALA A 223 9.76 18.23 -21.64
CA ALA A 223 9.24 17.18 -22.49
C ALA A 223 8.50 17.80 -23.67
N ALA A 224 8.36 17.04 -24.76
CA ALA A 224 7.59 17.47 -25.92
C ALA A 224 6.13 17.71 -25.55
N GLU A 225 5.63 18.92 -25.82
CA GLU A 225 4.25 19.34 -25.56
C GLU A 225 3.78 19.04 -24.12
N MET A 226 4.60 19.34 -23.11
CA MET A 226 4.39 18.89 -21.74
C MET A 226 2.97 19.16 -21.21
N GLU A 227 2.49 20.41 -21.31
CA GLU A 227 1.14 20.78 -20.84
C GLU A 227 0.02 20.04 -21.59
N ALA A 228 0.09 19.99 -22.93
CA ALA A 228 -0.89 19.25 -23.73
C ALA A 228 -0.85 17.74 -23.45
N THR A 229 0.33 17.19 -23.18
CA THR A 229 0.51 15.78 -22.78
C THR A 229 -0.12 15.51 -21.43
N ILE A 230 0.10 16.36 -20.42
CA ILE A 230 -0.54 16.27 -19.10
C ILE A 230 -2.06 16.31 -19.23
N ALA A 231 -2.59 17.25 -20.03
CA ALA A 231 -4.02 17.38 -20.28
C ALA A 231 -4.61 16.10 -20.88
N ARG A 232 -3.98 15.56 -21.94
CA ARG A 232 -4.40 14.30 -22.58
C ARG A 232 -4.37 13.11 -21.62
N GLN A 233 -3.31 12.99 -20.81
CA GLN A 233 -3.17 11.90 -19.85
C GLN A 233 -4.22 11.98 -18.73
N ALA A 234 -4.52 13.19 -18.23
CA ALA A 234 -5.59 13.40 -17.26
C ALA A 234 -6.95 12.98 -17.84
N ALA A 235 -7.28 13.44 -19.05
CA ALA A 235 -8.51 13.05 -19.74
C ALA A 235 -8.59 11.54 -19.98
N ALA A 236 -7.49 10.90 -20.39
CA ALA A 236 -7.42 9.46 -20.59
C ALA A 236 -7.65 8.68 -19.29
N ALA A 237 -7.09 9.12 -18.16
CA ALA A 237 -7.32 8.50 -16.85
C ALA A 237 -8.81 8.41 -16.49
N PHE A 238 -9.59 9.47 -16.76
CA PHE A 238 -11.04 9.47 -16.57
C PHE A 238 -11.77 8.61 -17.61
N ALA A 239 -11.42 8.77 -18.89
CA ALA A 239 -12.06 8.05 -20.00
C ALA A 239 -11.92 6.53 -19.85
N ASP A 240 -10.72 6.07 -19.49
CA ASP A 240 -10.39 4.66 -19.32
C ASP A 240 -10.87 4.07 -17.98
N GLY A 241 -11.48 4.91 -17.14
CA GLY A 241 -12.00 4.48 -15.85
C GLY A 241 -10.92 3.98 -14.92
N CYS A 242 -9.75 4.63 -14.91
CA CYS A 242 -8.67 4.28 -13.99
C CYS A 242 -9.10 4.49 -12.55
N PHE A 243 -8.71 3.60 -11.64
CA PHE A 243 -8.72 3.82 -10.19
C PHE A 243 -7.62 4.80 -9.78
N ALA A 244 -6.42 4.57 -10.33
CA ALA A 244 -5.25 5.39 -10.08
C ALA A 244 -4.49 5.70 -11.36
N ALA A 245 -3.82 6.85 -11.39
CA ALA A 245 -2.87 7.19 -12.45
C ALA A 245 -1.54 7.64 -11.83
N VAL A 246 -0.43 7.22 -12.42
CA VAL A 246 0.92 7.46 -11.89
C VAL A 246 1.79 8.12 -12.95
N TRP A 247 2.38 9.26 -12.59
CA TRP A 247 3.44 9.92 -13.33
C TRP A 247 4.81 9.53 -12.75
N PRO A 248 5.91 9.59 -13.53
CA PRO A 248 7.20 9.09 -13.10
C PRO A 248 7.91 10.00 -12.09
N GLU A 249 8.92 9.46 -11.42
CA GLU A 249 9.80 10.23 -10.53
C GLU A 249 10.53 11.35 -11.30
N LEU A 250 10.75 12.50 -10.65
CA LEU A 250 11.49 13.64 -11.22
C LEU A 250 10.97 14.14 -12.58
N THR A 251 9.65 14.08 -12.79
CA THR A 251 9.01 14.58 -14.04
C THR A 251 7.95 15.64 -13.81
N MET A 252 7.60 15.90 -12.55
CA MET A 252 6.44 16.72 -12.19
C MET A 252 6.83 17.85 -11.23
N PRO A 253 7.53 18.89 -11.73
CA PRO A 253 7.79 20.10 -10.96
C PRO A 253 6.47 20.81 -10.56
N PRO A 254 6.51 21.75 -9.60
CA PRO A 254 5.31 22.39 -9.05
C PRO A 254 4.34 22.94 -10.10
N GLU A 255 4.85 23.61 -11.13
CA GLU A 255 4.08 24.19 -12.23
C GLU A 255 3.36 23.14 -13.07
N ALA A 256 4.02 22.02 -13.39
CA ALA A 256 3.41 20.90 -14.11
C ALA A 256 2.31 20.23 -13.28
N ARG A 257 2.49 20.14 -11.96
CA ARG A 257 1.44 19.60 -11.07
C ARG A 257 0.25 20.54 -10.95
N GLN A 258 0.46 21.85 -11.00
CA GLN A 258 -0.66 22.81 -11.06
C GLN A 258 -1.45 22.67 -12.36
N VAL A 259 -0.78 22.47 -13.51
CA VAL A 259 -1.42 22.13 -14.78
C VAL A 259 -2.26 20.86 -14.64
N LEU A 260 -1.68 19.79 -14.10
CA LEU A 260 -2.39 18.53 -13.87
C LEU A 260 -3.61 18.71 -12.97
N ALA A 261 -3.47 19.40 -11.83
CA ALA A 261 -4.56 19.65 -10.91
C ALA A 261 -5.73 20.40 -11.58
N ARG A 262 -5.45 21.41 -12.41
CA ARG A 262 -6.48 22.13 -13.17
C ARG A 262 -7.23 21.20 -14.14
N HIS A 263 -6.52 20.34 -14.86
CA HIS A 263 -7.14 19.40 -15.78
C HIS A 263 -7.93 18.30 -15.05
N LEU A 264 -7.46 17.82 -13.90
CA LEU A 264 -8.22 16.89 -13.06
C LEU A 264 -9.54 17.51 -12.58
N ALA A 265 -9.50 18.76 -12.11
CA ALA A 265 -10.71 19.50 -11.73
C ALA A 265 -11.70 19.63 -12.90
N PHE A 266 -11.20 20.00 -14.09
CA PHE A 266 -12.04 20.12 -15.30
C PHE A 266 -12.68 18.78 -15.71
N GLU A 267 -11.89 17.70 -15.77
CA GLU A 267 -12.38 16.37 -16.14
C GLU A 267 -13.33 15.81 -15.08
N ALA A 268 -13.09 16.10 -13.80
CA ALA A 268 -14.00 15.69 -12.73
C ALA A 268 -15.39 16.31 -12.89
N LEU A 269 -15.47 17.58 -13.30
CA LEU A 269 -16.75 18.24 -13.61
C LEU A 269 -17.39 17.62 -14.86
N ARG A 270 -16.61 17.36 -15.91
CA ARG A 270 -17.11 16.78 -17.17
C ARG A 270 -17.70 15.39 -16.99
N HIS A 271 -17.11 14.57 -16.13
CA HIS A 271 -17.50 13.17 -15.99
C HIS A 271 -18.39 12.85 -14.78
N GLY A 272 -18.60 13.79 -13.86
CA GLY A 272 -19.47 13.59 -12.70
C GLY A 272 -18.87 12.70 -11.58
N PRO A 273 -19.52 12.63 -10.41
CA PRO A 273 -18.98 12.05 -9.18
C PRO A 273 -18.74 10.53 -9.23
N ASP A 274 -19.38 9.83 -10.16
CA ASP A 274 -19.40 8.35 -10.18
C ASP A 274 -18.18 7.72 -10.86
N ARG A 275 -17.28 8.51 -11.45
CA ARG A 275 -16.07 7.97 -12.08
C ARG A 275 -15.10 7.34 -11.08
N PRO A 276 -14.39 6.28 -11.50
CA PRO A 276 -13.54 5.48 -10.63
C PRO A 276 -12.19 6.13 -10.29
N LEU A 277 -11.76 7.21 -10.96
CA LEU A 277 -10.49 7.85 -10.62
C LEU A 277 -10.56 8.38 -9.20
N ARG A 278 -9.75 7.78 -8.32
CA ARG A 278 -9.71 8.10 -6.89
C ARG A 278 -8.44 8.86 -6.52
N LEU A 279 -7.32 8.50 -7.12
CA LEU A 279 -6.02 9.04 -6.74
C LEU A 279 -5.07 9.16 -7.94
N VAL A 280 -4.22 10.17 -7.88
CA VAL A 280 -3.19 10.45 -8.87
C VAL A 280 -1.87 10.65 -8.16
N VAL A 281 -0.89 9.79 -8.44
CA VAL A 281 0.49 10.01 -7.99
C VAL A 281 1.13 10.93 -9.02
N ALA A 282 1.18 12.22 -8.72
CA ALA A 282 1.61 13.27 -9.63
C ALA A 282 3.15 13.37 -9.73
N GLY A 283 3.79 12.23 -10.02
CA GLY A 283 5.24 12.10 -10.10
C GLY A 283 5.91 12.51 -8.81
N SER A 284 7.20 12.82 -8.89
CA SER A 284 7.91 13.46 -7.80
C SER A 284 8.81 14.58 -8.30
N TRP A 285 9.26 15.44 -7.38
CA TRP A 285 10.20 16.51 -7.65
C TRP A 285 11.02 16.86 -6.41
N HIS A 286 12.19 17.48 -6.62
CA HIS A 286 12.96 18.05 -5.52
C HIS A 286 12.35 19.37 -5.07
N GLU A 287 11.87 19.41 -3.83
CA GLU A 287 11.27 20.60 -3.25
C GLU A 287 12.01 21.02 -1.98
N PRO A 288 12.13 22.34 -1.71
CA PRO A 288 12.75 22.83 -0.49
C PRO A 288 11.88 22.46 0.73
N ARG A 289 12.52 22.14 1.86
CA ARG A 289 11.83 21.96 3.15
C ARG A 289 11.87 23.24 3.98
N GLU A 290 10.86 23.43 4.81
CA GLU A 290 10.79 24.56 5.77
C GLU A 290 12.01 24.65 6.69
N LYS A 291 12.54 23.50 7.14
CA LYS A 291 13.72 23.43 8.02
C LYS A 291 15.05 23.43 7.27
N GLY A 292 15.05 23.79 5.99
CA GLY A 292 16.22 23.71 5.12
C GLY A 292 16.43 22.34 4.48
N GLY A 293 17.26 22.32 3.44
CA GLY A 293 17.47 21.16 2.59
C GLY A 293 16.33 20.92 1.58
N TRP A 294 16.47 19.86 0.81
CA TRP A 294 15.53 19.47 -0.24
C TRP A 294 14.97 18.08 0.03
N SER A 295 13.78 17.75 -0.43
CA SER A 295 13.27 16.37 -0.44
C SER A 295 12.74 16.03 -1.81
N ASN A 296 12.95 14.80 -2.26
CA ASN A 296 12.24 14.25 -3.41
C ASN A 296 10.83 13.86 -2.96
N LEU A 297 9.85 14.66 -3.36
CA LEU A 297 8.48 14.62 -2.87
C LEU A 297 7.52 14.18 -3.98
N ALA A 298 6.77 13.11 -3.75
CA ALA A 298 5.60 12.76 -4.53
C ALA A 298 4.34 13.35 -3.88
N ARG A 299 3.51 14.02 -4.68
CA ARG A 299 2.21 14.54 -4.25
C ARG A 299 1.12 13.59 -4.75
N VAL A 300 0.27 13.12 -3.85
CA VAL A 300 -0.92 12.35 -4.22
C VAL A 300 -2.08 13.32 -4.31
N LEU A 301 -2.65 13.43 -5.51
CA LEU A 301 -3.82 14.24 -5.77
C LEU A 301 -5.08 13.37 -5.76
N GLY A 302 -6.19 13.97 -5.37
CA GLY A 302 -7.51 13.39 -5.56
C GLY A 302 -8.04 13.69 -6.94
N ARG A 303 -9.28 13.28 -7.18
CA ARG A 303 -9.89 13.39 -8.50
C ARG A 303 -10.13 14.83 -8.95
N THR A 304 -10.23 15.79 -8.03
CA THR A 304 -10.39 17.22 -8.39
C THR A 304 -9.06 17.98 -8.36
N GLY A 305 -7.93 17.28 -8.25
CA GLY A 305 -6.60 17.89 -8.20
C GLY A 305 -6.19 18.40 -6.81
N GLU A 306 -7.00 18.20 -5.78
CA GLU A 306 -6.69 18.51 -4.39
C GLU A 306 -5.58 17.58 -3.86
N VAL A 307 -4.67 18.10 -3.04
CA VAL A 307 -3.61 17.27 -2.46
C VAL A 307 -4.20 16.43 -1.31
N LEU A 308 -4.20 15.11 -1.45
CA LEU A 308 -4.64 14.17 -0.43
C LEU A 308 -3.55 13.88 0.60
N CYS A 309 -2.33 13.66 0.12
CA CYS A 309 -1.16 13.46 0.96
C CYS A 309 0.13 13.71 0.17
N SER A 310 1.26 13.54 0.83
CA SER A 310 2.57 13.63 0.21
C SER A 310 3.49 12.58 0.80
N TYR A 311 4.40 12.09 -0.03
CA TYR A 311 5.38 11.08 0.33
C TYR A 311 6.78 11.59 0.00
N ALA A 312 7.66 11.56 0.99
CA ALA A 312 9.06 11.95 0.83
C ALA A 312 9.91 10.69 0.69
N LYS A 313 10.69 10.62 -0.39
CA LYS A 313 11.64 9.55 -0.65
C LYS A 313 12.58 9.38 0.54
N PHE A 314 12.80 8.15 1.00
CA PHE A 314 13.66 7.86 2.15
C PHE A 314 15.02 7.28 1.75
N ALA A 315 15.14 6.72 0.55
CA ALA A 315 16.38 6.19 0.01
C ALA A 315 16.95 7.11 -1.07
N ALA A 316 18.04 7.82 -0.77
CA ALA A 316 18.73 8.65 -1.75
C ALA A 316 19.39 7.80 -2.84
N PHE A 317 19.22 8.20 -4.11
CA PHE A 317 19.89 7.57 -5.25
C PHE A 317 21.35 7.98 -5.33
N HIS A 318 22.22 7.07 -5.80
CA HIS A 318 23.61 7.40 -6.09
C HIS A 318 23.83 7.31 -7.60
N ASP A 319 24.24 8.43 -8.19
CA ASP A 319 24.66 8.53 -9.58
C ASP A 319 26.19 8.58 -9.64
N GLU A 320 26.78 7.82 -10.57
CA GLU A 320 28.25 7.71 -10.69
C GLU A 320 28.92 9.04 -11.07
N THR A 321 28.21 9.92 -11.80
CA THR A 321 28.73 11.22 -12.25
C THR A 321 28.41 12.32 -11.26
N TRP A 322 27.20 12.29 -10.72
CA TRP A 322 26.63 13.41 -9.94
C TRP A 322 26.68 13.20 -8.42
N GLY A 323 27.09 12.01 -7.95
CA GLY A 323 27.14 11.68 -6.53
C GLY A 323 25.79 11.26 -5.95
N GLU A 324 25.64 11.40 -4.62
CA GLU A 324 24.38 11.07 -3.94
C GLU A 324 23.32 12.16 -4.18
N GLU A 325 22.07 11.75 -4.34
CA GLU A 325 20.92 12.63 -4.44
C GLU A 325 20.84 13.48 -3.16
N ALA A 326 20.94 14.81 -3.30
CA ALA A 326 21.13 15.74 -2.19
C ALA A 326 19.81 16.04 -1.45
N ILE A 327 19.14 14.99 -0.98
CA ILE A 327 17.82 15.07 -0.34
C ILE A 327 17.89 14.71 1.15
N VAL A 328 17.07 15.38 1.94
CA VAL A 328 16.70 14.98 3.29
C VAL A 328 15.69 13.84 3.18
N ARG A 329 16.08 12.68 3.71
CA ARG A 329 15.30 11.44 3.70
C ARG A 329 13.96 11.62 4.43
N GLY A 330 12.90 11.04 3.86
CA GLY A 330 11.61 10.88 4.51
C GLY A 330 11.69 9.94 5.72
N ASN A 331 10.81 10.16 6.70
CA ASN A 331 10.69 9.34 7.91
C ASN A 331 9.26 8.84 8.14
N GLU A 332 8.40 8.96 7.13
CA GLU A 332 6.99 8.60 7.19
C GLU A 332 6.55 7.91 5.91
N LEU A 333 5.71 6.89 6.06
CA LEU A 333 5.08 6.12 5.01
C LEU A 333 3.56 6.33 5.09
N PRO A 334 2.98 7.23 4.27
CA PRO A 334 1.54 7.38 4.18
C PRO A 334 0.94 6.14 3.51
N VAL A 335 -0.12 5.60 4.11
CA VAL A 335 -0.88 4.46 3.58
C VAL A 335 -2.30 4.92 3.31
N LEU A 336 -2.70 4.97 2.05
CA LEU A 336 -4.04 5.40 1.65
C LEU A 336 -5.03 4.25 1.87
N VAL A 337 -6.06 4.49 2.69
CA VAL A 337 -7.11 3.51 2.96
C VAL A 337 -8.37 3.97 2.22
N THR A 338 -8.77 3.21 1.21
CA THR A 338 -9.97 3.46 0.41
C THR A 338 -11.08 2.48 0.82
N GLY A 339 -12.28 2.62 0.23
CA GLY A 339 -13.37 1.66 0.47
C GLY A 339 -13.03 0.22 0.03
N ASP A 340 -12.09 0.06 -0.91
CA ASP A 340 -11.73 -1.26 -1.45
C ASP A 340 -10.31 -1.70 -1.12
N LEU A 341 -9.36 -0.76 -1.10
CA LEU A 341 -7.93 -1.04 -1.13
C LEU A 341 -7.17 -0.28 -0.07
N VAL A 342 -6.12 -0.93 0.42
CA VAL A 342 -5.06 -0.30 1.18
C VAL A 342 -3.85 -0.12 0.25
N VAL A 343 -3.43 1.13 0.05
CA VAL A 343 -2.44 1.51 -0.97
C VAL A 343 -1.19 2.12 -0.32
N GLY A 344 -0.03 1.51 -0.57
CA GLY A 344 1.28 2.06 -0.24
C GLY A 344 1.90 2.88 -1.38
N LEU A 345 2.89 3.70 -1.04
CA LEU A 345 3.64 4.54 -1.98
C LEU A 345 5.14 4.29 -1.81
N ALA A 346 5.88 4.34 -2.91
CA ALA A 346 7.34 4.32 -2.91
C ALA A 346 7.86 5.18 -4.07
N ILE A 347 9.09 5.69 -4.00
CA ILE A 347 9.74 6.39 -5.10
C ILE A 347 11.01 5.62 -5.48
N CYS A 348 10.99 5.01 -6.66
CA CYS A 348 12.17 4.38 -7.28
C CYS A 348 12.99 3.50 -6.33
N LYS A 349 14.14 4.01 -5.85
CA LYS A 349 15.07 3.31 -4.96
C LYS A 349 14.46 2.89 -3.63
N ASP A 350 13.46 3.61 -3.12
CA ASP A 350 12.69 3.17 -1.94
C ASP A 350 12.16 1.74 -2.10
N PHE A 351 11.85 1.36 -3.35
CA PHE A 351 11.30 0.07 -3.71
C PHE A 351 12.29 -0.86 -4.39
N CYS A 352 13.14 -0.40 -5.32
CA CYS A 352 13.97 -1.29 -6.14
C CYS A 352 15.28 -1.73 -5.48
N ASP A 353 15.67 -1.14 -4.35
CA ASP A 353 16.89 -1.52 -3.66
C ASP A 353 16.75 -2.92 -3.04
N ARG A 354 17.72 -3.78 -3.33
CA ARG A 354 17.78 -5.16 -2.80
C ARG A 354 18.93 -5.36 -1.82
N ALA A 355 19.80 -4.37 -1.66
CA ALA A 355 20.90 -4.42 -0.70
C ALA A 355 20.41 -4.18 0.74
N VAL A 356 19.22 -3.58 0.89
CA VAL A 356 18.60 -3.28 2.18
C VAL A 356 17.26 -3.99 2.27
N ALA A 357 16.89 -4.42 3.48
CA ALA A 357 15.56 -4.98 3.72
C ALA A 357 14.48 -3.94 3.39
N SER A 358 13.59 -4.28 2.46
CA SER A 358 12.52 -3.38 2.04
C SER A 358 11.47 -3.23 3.15
N PRO A 359 11.13 -2.01 3.60
CA PRO A 359 10.07 -1.82 4.59
C PRO A 359 8.70 -2.29 4.09
N PHE A 360 8.52 -2.40 2.77
CA PHE A 360 7.30 -2.89 2.14
C PHE A 360 7.07 -4.40 2.33
N ALA A 361 8.11 -5.17 2.70
CA ALA A 361 7.98 -6.60 2.98
C ALA A 361 7.14 -6.88 4.24
N GLU A 362 7.09 -5.91 5.16
CA GLU A 362 6.35 -5.98 6.43
C GLU A 362 5.06 -5.15 6.40
N LEU A 363 4.76 -4.49 5.27
CA LEU A 363 3.60 -3.61 5.13
C LEU A 363 2.46 -4.33 4.38
N PRO A 364 1.39 -4.77 5.06
CA PRO A 364 0.35 -5.59 4.45
C PRO A 364 -0.69 -4.73 3.69
N VAL A 365 -0.26 -4.19 2.55
CA VAL A 365 -1.07 -3.40 1.61
C VAL A 365 -1.48 -4.22 0.38
N ASP A 366 -2.59 -3.83 -0.25
CA ASP A 366 -3.10 -4.52 -1.45
C ASP A 366 -2.37 -4.06 -2.72
N LEU A 367 -2.01 -2.77 -2.77
CA LEU A 367 -1.38 -2.12 -3.92
C LEU A 367 -0.22 -1.23 -3.48
N ILE A 368 0.88 -1.22 -4.23
CA ILE A 368 1.96 -0.23 -4.11
C ILE A 368 2.09 0.50 -5.44
N LEU A 369 2.09 1.84 -5.39
CA LEU A 369 2.31 2.71 -6.55
C LEU A 369 3.72 3.28 -6.50
N VAL A 370 4.46 3.12 -7.61
CA VAL A 370 5.88 3.46 -7.66
C VAL A 370 6.17 4.35 -8.88
N PRO A 371 6.14 5.68 -8.72
CA PRO A 371 6.85 6.59 -9.63
C PRO A 371 8.33 6.23 -9.65
N SER A 372 8.91 6.07 -10.84
CA SER A 372 10.33 5.74 -10.97
C SER A 372 10.98 6.42 -12.17
N MET A 373 12.25 6.72 -12.03
CA MET A 373 13.13 7.06 -13.14
C MET A 373 14.39 6.20 -13.02
N GLY A 374 14.82 5.60 -14.12
CA GLY A 374 15.99 4.75 -14.08
C GLY A 374 16.17 3.91 -15.33
N ARG A 375 17.23 3.09 -15.31
CA ARG A 375 17.64 2.23 -16.43
C ARG A 375 17.22 0.78 -16.21
N ALA A 376 17.80 -0.14 -16.98
CA ALA A 376 17.50 -1.57 -16.92
C ALA A 376 17.77 -2.19 -15.54
N SER A 377 18.83 -1.78 -14.83
CA SER A 377 19.15 -2.28 -13.48
C SER A 377 18.07 -1.90 -12.46
N THR A 378 17.58 -0.65 -12.51
CA THR A 378 16.44 -0.16 -11.71
C THR A 378 15.21 -1.01 -11.96
N LEU A 379 14.90 -1.28 -13.23
CA LEU A 379 13.74 -2.10 -13.62
C LEU A 379 13.85 -3.54 -13.11
N ALA A 380 15.05 -4.14 -13.17
CA ALA A 380 15.29 -5.48 -12.65
C ALA A 380 15.06 -5.56 -11.13
N GLY A 381 15.49 -4.55 -10.38
CA GLY A 381 15.22 -4.43 -8.95
C GLY A 381 13.72 -4.33 -8.65
N HIS A 382 13.00 -3.48 -9.39
CA HIS A 382 11.54 -3.35 -9.29
C HIS A 382 10.82 -4.67 -9.59
N LEU A 383 11.22 -5.39 -10.64
CA LEU A 383 10.66 -6.69 -11.01
C LEU A 383 10.81 -7.71 -9.89
N ALA A 384 12.03 -7.88 -9.37
CA ALA A 384 12.33 -8.84 -8.32
C ALA A 384 11.54 -8.54 -7.04
N ASN A 385 11.54 -7.30 -6.57
CA ASN A 385 10.81 -6.94 -5.34
C ASN A 385 9.28 -7.03 -5.53
N SER A 386 8.78 -6.74 -6.74
CA SER A 386 7.36 -6.93 -7.06
C SER A 386 6.93 -8.39 -7.00
N GLU A 387 7.78 -9.30 -7.49
CA GLU A 387 7.53 -10.75 -7.43
C GLU A 387 7.59 -11.27 -5.99
N ASP A 388 8.60 -10.84 -5.23
CA ASP A 388 8.77 -11.23 -3.82
C ASP A 388 7.55 -10.84 -2.97
N LEU A 389 7.09 -9.59 -3.05
CA LEU A 389 5.90 -9.14 -2.33
C LEU A 389 4.64 -9.89 -2.77
N ARG A 390 4.51 -10.11 -4.08
CA ARG A 390 3.36 -10.83 -4.63
C ARG A 390 3.25 -12.25 -4.08
N LEU A 391 4.37 -12.95 -3.94
CA LEU A 391 4.40 -14.29 -3.36
C LEU A 391 4.12 -14.26 -1.85
N ARG A 392 4.73 -13.32 -1.12
CA ARG A 392 4.67 -13.23 0.35
C ARG A 392 3.32 -12.75 0.89
N THR A 393 2.81 -11.64 0.38
CA THR A 393 1.62 -10.95 0.91
C THR A 393 0.47 -10.92 -0.10
N GLY A 394 0.76 -11.15 -1.38
CA GLY A 394 -0.21 -10.99 -2.45
C GLY A 394 -0.32 -9.55 -2.96
N THR A 395 0.47 -8.62 -2.41
CA THR A 395 0.52 -7.21 -2.81
C THR A 395 0.79 -7.10 -4.31
N ILE A 396 0.01 -6.24 -4.97
CA ILE A 396 0.24 -5.84 -6.35
C ILE A 396 1.09 -4.59 -6.35
N VAL A 397 2.01 -4.49 -7.28
CA VAL A 397 2.90 -3.34 -7.47
C VAL A 397 2.68 -2.82 -8.86
N PHE A 398 2.52 -1.51 -8.96
CA PHE A 398 2.41 -0.78 -10.22
C PHE A 398 3.53 0.25 -10.32
N VAL A 399 4.49 -0.02 -11.21
CA VAL A 399 5.65 0.85 -11.44
C VAL A 399 5.48 1.56 -12.76
N VAL A 400 5.68 2.88 -12.74
CA VAL A 400 5.78 3.70 -13.96
C VAL A 400 7.17 4.30 -14.00
N GLN A 401 8.00 3.73 -14.88
CA GLN A 401 9.41 4.10 -14.99
C GLN A 401 9.68 4.88 -16.28
N GLN A 402 10.14 6.13 -16.16
CA GLN A 402 10.68 6.91 -17.26
C GLN A 402 12.17 6.58 -17.47
N LEU A 403 12.60 6.41 -18.72
CA LEU A 403 14.02 6.35 -19.04
C LEU A 403 14.63 7.76 -18.93
N PRO A 404 15.76 7.93 -18.21
CA PRO A 404 16.43 9.22 -18.14
C PRO A 404 17.13 9.50 -19.48
N VAL A 405 16.78 10.59 -20.14
CA VAL A 405 17.63 11.21 -21.16
C VAL A 405 18.24 12.44 -20.50
N THR A 406 19.49 12.32 -20.11
CA THR A 406 20.26 13.45 -19.58
C THR A 406 20.95 14.15 -20.73
N THR A 407 21.16 15.46 -20.60
CA THR A 407 21.85 16.28 -21.61
C THR A 407 23.28 15.83 -21.90
N ALA A 408 23.86 14.99 -21.04
CA ALA A 408 25.21 14.46 -21.17
C ALA A 408 25.35 13.27 -22.14
N ASP A 409 24.26 12.59 -22.53
CA ASP A 409 24.30 11.45 -23.47
C ASP A 409 23.17 11.50 -24.51
N PRO A 410 23.30 12.38 -25.53
CA PRO A 410 22.29 12.53 -26.59
C PRO A 410 22.19 11.33 -27.54
N ALA A 411 23.15 10.39 -27.52
CA ALA A 411 23.13 9.21 -28.38
C ALA A 411 21.96 8.26 -28.05
N GLN A 412 21.41 8.33 -26.83
CA GLN A 412 20.25 7.55 -26.39
C GLN A 412 18.90 8.14 -26.82
N ALA A 413 18.87 9.34 -27.41
CA ALA A 413 17.64 9.98 -27.88
C ALA A 413 16.95 9.21 -29.05
N GLY A 414 17.64 8.22 -29.63
CA GLY A 414 17.13 7.35 -30.70
C GLY A 414 16.38 6.09 -30.23
N GLU A 415 16.29 5.81 -28.92
CA GLU A 415 15.56 4.61 -28.45
C GLU A 415 14.04 4.75 -28.65
N GLU A 416 13.41 3.74 -29.26
CA GLU A 416 11.97 3.70 -29.57
C GLU A 416 11.04 3.60 -28.34
N ILE A 417 11.60 3.53 -27.12
CA ILE A 417 10.89 3.25 -25.87
C ILE A 417 10.99 4.47 -24.95
N LEU A 418 9.86 4.93 -24.41
CA LEU A 418 9.83 6.05 -23.44
C LEU A 418 10.18 5.60 -22.01
N GLY A 419 9.81 4.36 -21.70
CA GLY A 419 9.77 3.87 -20.35
C GLY A 419 9.15 2.49 -20.27
N HIS A 420 8.98 2.04 -19.03
CA HIS A 420 8.42 0.74 -18.72
C HIS A 420 7.25 0.88 -17.76
N VAL A 421 6.24 0.05 -17.97
CA VAL A 421 5.14 -0.12 -17.03
C VAL A 421 5.13 -1.56 -16.54
N LEU A 422 5.14 -1.72 -15.22
CA LEU A 422 5.12 -3.01 -14.55
C LEU A 422 3.84 -3.16 -13.74
N LEU A 423 3.20 -4.33 -13.88
CA LEU A 423 2.17 -4.83 -12.97
C LEU A 423 2.57 -6.25 -12.58
N SER A 424 2.55 -6.61 -11.28
CA SER A 424 3.10 -7.85 -10.65
C SER A 424 2.72 -9.23 -11.21
N ARG A 425 2.13 -9.33 -12.41
CA ARG A 425 1.83 -10.57 -13.14
C ARG A 425 2.36 -10.59 -14.58
N ARG A 426 2.97 -9.51 -15.05
CA ARG A 426 3.40 -9.37 -16.44
C ARG A 426 4.88 -9.05 -16.51
N LYS A 427 5.52 -9.50 -17.59
CA LYS A 427 6.79 -8.94 -18.02
C LYS A 427 6.63 -7.42 -18.12
N ALA A 428 7.68 -6.68 -17.78
CA ALA A 428 7.70 -5.24 -18.00
C ALA A 428 7.28 -4.95 -19.44
N MET A 429 6.31 -4.07 -19.61
CA MET A 429 5.80 -3.70 -20.92
C MET A 429 6.50 -2.42 -21.36
N PRO A 430 7.29 -2.44 -22.45
CA PRO A 430 7.84 -1.21 -23.00
C PRO A 430 6.70 -0.34 -23.53
N VAL A 431 6.79 0.97 -23.31
CA VAL A 431 5.85 1.93 -23.88
C VAL A 431 6.50 2.61 -25.08
N PRO A 432 5.99 2.39 -26.31
CA PRO A 432 6.56 2.98 -27.51
C PRO A 432 6.46 4.50 -27.50
N GLN A 433 7.39 5.20 -28.18
CA GLN A 433 7.36 6.66 -28.35
C GLN A 433 6.03 7.22 -28.88
N ALA A 434 5.29 6.43 -29.67
CA ALA A 434 3.99 6.85 -30.21
C ALA A 434 2.89 6.99 -29.13
N SER A 435 3.07 6.41 -27.94
CA SER A 435 2.09 6.48 -26.85
C SER A 435 2.69 7.08 -25.58
N THR A 436 2.08 8.16 -25.07
CA THR A 436 2.43 8.75 -23.77
C THR A 436 1.58 8.18 -22.62
N TRP A 437 0.70 7.23 -22.92
CA TRP A 437 -0.28 6.70 -21.98
C TRP A 437 -0.42 5.18 -22.14
N ALA A 438 -0.47 4.46 -21.02
CA ALA A 438 -0.78 3.05 -21.01
C ALA A 438 -1.76 2.74 -19.88
N VAL A 439 -2.74 1.89 -20.15
CA VAL A 439 -3.70 1.42 -19.13
C VAL A 439 -3.49 -0.05 -18.87
N HIS A 440 -3.37 -0.38 -17.60
CA HIS A 440 -3.34 -1.74 -17.12
C HIS A 440 -4.63 -2.06 -16.40
N VAL A 441 -5.30 -3.09 -16.87
CA VAL A 441 -6.53 -3.58 -16.26
C VAL A 441 -6.21 -4.88 -15.55
N ALA A 442 -6.32 -4.88 -14.24
CA ALA A 442 -6.52 -6.10 -13.46
C ALA A 442 -8.03 -6.33 -13.37
N SER A 443 -8.54 -7.24 -14.18
CA SER A 443 -9.92 -7.69 -14.11
C SER A 443 -10.04 -8.84 -13.11
N ARG A 444 -11.21 -8.93 -12.47
CA ARG A 444 -11.64 -10.19 -11.84
C ARG A 444 -11.62 -11.28 -12.91
N VAL A 445 -11.03 -12.43 -12.61
CA VAL A 445 -11.39 -13.65 -13.33
C VAL A 445 -12.79 -13.98 -12.84
N ALA A 446 -13.77 -13.94 -13.75
CA ALA A 446 -15.18 -14.17 -13.44
C ALA A 446 -15.42 -15.58 -12.90
#